data_AF-A0A8T6TFI7-F1
#
_entry.id   AF-A0A8T6TFI7-F1
#
_cell.length_a   1.000
_cell.length_b   1.000
_cell.length_c   1.000
_cell.angle_alpha   90.00
_cell.angle_beta   90.00
_cell.angle_gamma   90.00
#
_symmetry.space_group_name_H-M   'P 1'
#
loop_
_entity.id
_entity.type
_entity.pdbx_description
1 polymer ?
#
loop_
_entity_poly.entity_id
_entity_poly.type
_entity_poly.pdbx_seq_one_letter_code
_entity_poly.pdbx_strand_id
1 'polypeptide(L)'
;MVESLDYIKELAIRMKRSLLRNELDDFGDMLNEGWMHKRKLASAITNPAIDNLYDIARKHGALGGKLLGAGGGGYLLLFCEFDKRHIVAEKLEKAGGQLVEFGFETDGAQSWEVPGGRNG
;
A
#
# COMPACT_ATOMS: atom_id res chain seq x y z
N MET A 1 -1.26 20.66 11.99
CA MET A 1 -1.08 19.24 12.40
C MET A 1 -2.41 18.56 12.66
N VAL A 2 -3.31 19.15 13.47
CA VAL A 2 -4.68 18.63 13.68
C VAL A 2 -5.48 18.56 12.38
N GLU A 3 -5.50 19.62 11.56
CA GLU A 3 -6.18 19.63 10.26
C GLU A 3 -5.69 18.55 9.29
N SER A 4 -4.40 18.21 9.32
CA SER A 4 -3.84 17.15 8.47
C SER A 4 -4.29 15.76 8.90
N LEU A 5 -4.56 15.55 10.19
CA LEU A 5 -5.07 14.29 10.71
C LEU A 5 -6.57 14.13 10.44
N ASP A 6 -7.34 15.20 10.59
CA ASP A 6 -8.76 15.22 10.21
C ASP A 6 -8.94 14.96 8.71
N TYR A 7 -8.06 15.53 7.89
CA TYR A 7 -8.03 15.26 6.45
C TYR A 7 -7.77 13.79 6.12
N ILE A 8 -6.74 13.18 6.72
CA ILE A 8 -6.42 11.76 6.49
C ILE A 8 -7.58 10.85 6.93
N LYS A 9 -8.27 11.21 8.02
CA LYS A 9 -9.48 10.51 8.46
C LYS A 9 -10.61 10.62 7.44
N GLU A 10 -10.89 11.82 6.94
CA GLU A 10 -11.92 12.02 5.91
C GLU A 10 -11.58 11.25 4.63
N LEU A 11 -10.33 11.33 4.19
CA LEU A 11 -9.83 10.63 3.02
C LEU A 11 -10.03 9.11 3.15
N ALA A 12 -9.76 8.53 4.32
CA ALA A 12 -10.02 7.11 4.56
C ALA A 12 -11.51 6.73 4.44
N ILE A 13 -12.41 7.60 4.90
CA ILE A 13 -13.87 7.40 4.74
C ILE A 13 -14.27 7.45 3.26
N ARG A 14 -13.72 8.40 2.50
CA ARG A 14 -13.97 8.52 1.06
C ARG A 14 -13.42 7.33 0.28
N MET A 15 -12.19 6.90 0.56
CA MET A 15 -11.59 5.70 -0.02
C MET A 15 -12.47 4.46 0.20
N LYS A 16 -12.99 4.27 1.42
CA LYS A 16 -13.93 3.18 1.71
C LYS A 16 -15.17 3.25 0.82
N ARG A 17 -15.76 4.44 0.64
CA ARG A 17 -16.96 4.62 -0.19
C ARG A 17 -16.68 4.29 -1.65
N SER A 18 -15.60 4.80 -2.22
CA SER A 18 -15.25 4.54 -3.61
C SER A 18 -14.96 3.07 -3.86
N LEU A 19 -14.26 2.40 -2.94
CA LEU A 19 -14.04 0.96 -3.01
C LEU A 19 -15.35 0.16 -3.00
N LEU A 20 -16.30 0.51 -2.14
CA LEU A 20 -17.62 -0.15 -2.05
C LEU A 20 -18.53 0.12 -3.26
N ARG A 21 -18.26 1.18 -4.03
CA ARG A 21 -19.03 1.59 -5.22
C ARG A 21 -18.38 1.18 -6.53
N ASN A 22 -17.24 0.47 -6.46
CA ASN A 22 -16.43 0.11 -7.63
C ASN A 22 -15.87 1.34 -8.40
N GLU A 23 -15.68 2.45 -7.69
CA GLU A 23 -15.05 3.69 -8.19
C GLU A 23 -13.53 3.56 -7.97
N LEU A 24 -12.90 2.64 -8.70
CA LEU A 24 -11.53 2.20 -8.42
C LEU A 24 -10.46 3.23 -8.79
N ASP A 25 -10.71 4.06 -9.81
CA ASP A 25 -9.79 5.14 -10.19
C ASP A 25 -9.73 6.19 -9.08
N ASP A 26 -10.89 6.61 -8.57
CA ASP A 26 -11.00 7.52 -7.42
C ASP A 26 -10.33 6.94 -6.16
N PHE A 27 -10.50 5.62 -5.93
CA PHE A 27 -9.79 4.94 -4.83
C PHE A 27 -8.27 5.02 -4.99
N GLY A 28 -7.76 4.79 -6.20
CA GLY A 28 -6.34 4.88 -6.52
C GLY A 28 -5.77 6.29 -6.34
N ASP A 29 -6.49 7.30 -6.81
CA ASP A 29 -6.09 8.70 -6.68
C ASP A 29 -6.08 9.16 -5.22
N MET A 30 -7.10 8.78 -4.44
CA MET A 30 -7.12 9.06 -3.00
C MET A 30 -6.04 8.28 -2.24
N LEU A 31 -5.66 7.08 -2.67
CA LEU A 31 -4.53 6.36 -2.09
C LEU A 31 -3.22 7.12 -2.30
N ASN A 32 -3.00 7.65 -3.52
CA ASN A 32 -1.86 8.50 -3.83
C ASN A 32 -1.86 9.78 -2.98
N GLU A 33 -3.01 10.44 -2.88
CA GLU A 33 -3.17 11.64 -2.07
C GLU A 33 -2.81 11.35 -0.61
N GLY A 34 -3.36 10.28 -0.02
CA GLY A 34 -3.08 9.89 1.35
C GLY A 34 -1.58 9.63 1.59
N TRP A 35 -0.89 9.07 0.59
CA TRP A 35 0.56 8.92 0.65
C TRP A 35 1.32 10.25 0.57
N MET A 36 0.92 11.16 -0.31
CA MET A 36 1.51 12.51 -0.37
C MET A 36 1.33 13.29 0.93
N HIS A 37 0.18 13.15 1.59
CA HIS A 37 -0.05 13.71 2.91
C HIS A 37 0.80 13.03 3.98
N LYS A 38 0.86 11.69 3.99
CA LYS A 38 1.69 10.93 4.93
C LYS A 38 3.16 11.36 4.86
N ARG A 39 3.73 11.51 3.66
CA ARG A 39 5.13 11.97 3.45
C ARG A 39 5.44 13.32 4.12
N LYS A 40 4.45 14.20 4.27
CA LYS A 40 4.62 15.52 4.90
C LYS A 40 4.62 15.47 6.44
N LEU A 41 4.21 14.37 7.06
CA LEU A 41 4.08 14.28 8.51
C LEU A 41 5.41 14.11 9.24
N ALA A 42 6.39 13.43 8.63
CA ALA A 42 7.73 13.26 9.18
C ALA A 42 8.73 12.91 8.08
N SER A 43 9.95 13.44 8.19
CA SER A 43 11.04 13.20 7.22
C SER A 43 11.47 11.74 7.11
N ALA A 44 11.27 10.94 8.17
CA ALA A 44 11.63 9.53 8.19
C ALA A 44 10.62 8.59 7.48
N ILE A 45 9.53 9.12 6.93
CA ILE A 45 8.47 8.31 6.32
C ILE A 45 8.90 7.72 4.97
N THR A 46 9.73 8.44 4.23
CA THR A 46 10.25 8.03 2.93
C THR A 46 11.74 8.33 2.82
N ASN A 47 12.38 7.87 1.75
CA ASN A 47 13.75 8.16 1.40
C ASN A 47 13.90 8.19 -0.14
N PRO A 48 15.04 8.63 -0.70
CA PRO A 48 15.21 8.75 -2.14
C PRO A 48 15.00 7.44 -2.92
N ALA A 49 15.30 6.29 -2.32
CA ALA A 49 15.09 4.99 -2.97
C ALA A 49 13.59 4.66 -3.06
N ILE A 50 12.83 4.90 -1.99
CA ILE A 50 11.37 4.70 -1.96
C ILE A 50 10.68 5.67 -2.92
N ASP A 51 11.09 6.94 -2.91
CA ASP A 51 10.53 7.96 -3.79
C ASP A 51 10.78 7.62 -5.26
N ASN A 52 11.99 7.18 -5.62
CA ASN A 52 12.31 6.73 -6.98
C ASN A 52 11.44 5.54 -7.43
N LEU A 53 11.25 4.52 -6.57
CA LEU A 53 10.38 3.39 -6.88
C LEU A 53 8.92 3.83 -7.07
N TYR A 54 8.43 4.73 -6.21
CA TYR A 54 7.07 5.25 -6.30
C TYR A 54 6.85 6.05 -7.60
N ASP A 55 7.81 6.90 -7.98
CA ASP A 55 7.74 7.70 -9.21
C ASP A 55 7.77 6.82 -10.46
N ILE A 56 8.60 5.77 -10.47
CA ILE A 56 8.62 4.76 -11.55
C ILE A 56 7.26 4.08 -11.67
N ALA A 57 6.67 3.65 -10.54
CA ALA A 57 5.36 3.02 -10.54
C ALA A 57 4.28 3.95 -11.13
N ARG A 58 4.22 5.22 -10.66
CA ARG A 58 3.24 6.20 -11.16
C ARG A 58 3.42 6.49 -12.65
N LYS A 59 4.67 6.62 -13.12
CA LYS A 59 4.99 6.84 -14.53
C LYS A 59 4.52 5.69 -15.44
N HIS A 60 4.44 4.47 -14.91
CA HIS A 60 4.12 3.27 -15.68
C HIS A 60 2.71 2.71 -15.46
N GLY A 61 1.84 3.44 -14.75
CA GLY A 61 0.41 3.11 -14.67
C GLY A 61 -0.09 2.68 -13.29
N ALA A 62 0.72 2.80 -12.23
CA ALA A 62 0.15 2.81 -10.89
C ALA A 62 -0.70 4.06 -10.71
N LEU A 63 -1.92 3.93 -10.19
CA LEU A 63 -2.85 5.01 -9.83
C LEU A 63 -2.50 5.61 -8.46
N GLY A 64 -2.01 4.78 -7.55
CA GLY A 64 -1.55 5.23 -6.24
C GLY A 64 -0.90 4.13 -5.45
N GLY A 65 -0.49 4.43 -4.23
CA GLY A 65 0.15 3.47 -3.36
C GLY A 65 0.60 4.11 -2.07
N LYS A 66 1.19 3.32 -1.18
CA LYS A 66 1.76 3.79 0.08
C LYS A 66 2.79 2.83 0.62
N LEU A 67 3.74 3.37 1.37
CA LEU A 67 4.59 2.54 2.22
C LEU A 67 3.77 1.98 3.40
N LEU A 68 3.84 0.66 3.58
CA LEU A 68 3.23 -0.06 4.69
C LEU A 68 4.11 0.05 5.94
N GLY A 69 3.48 0.08 7.12
CA GLY A 69 4.18 0.23 8.40
C GLY A 69 4.59 1.67 8.74
N ALA A 70 5.60 1.78 9.60
CA ALA A 70 5.99 3.01 10.28
C ALA A 70 6.66 4.06 9.35
N GLY A 71 7.45 3.63 8.36
CA GLY A 71 8.25 4.54 7.53
C GLY A 71 9.63 3.97 7.22
N GLY A 72 10.32 4.54 6.22
CA GLY A 72 11.76 4.37 6.01
C GLY A 72 12.21 3.06 5.33
N GLY A 73 11.33 2.06 5.19
CA GLY A 73 11.60 0.82 4.47
C GLY A 73 10.43 -0.18 4.57
N GLY A 74 10.62 -1.38 4.02
CA GLY A 74 9.62 -2.45 4.00
C GLY A 74 8.84 -2.51 2.69
N TYR A 75 7.52 -2.69 2.78
CA TYR A 75 6.67 -2.97 1.63
C TYR A 75 6.03 -1.69 1.07
N LEU A 76 6.20 -1.47 -0.23
CA LEU A 76 5.47 -0.46 -0.98
C LEU A 76 4.23 -1.12 -1.62
N LEU A 77 3.04 -0.80 -1.10
CA LEU A 77 1.80 -1.24 -1.71
C LEU A 77 1.47 -0.30 -2.87
N LEU A 78 1.17 -0.86 -4.04
CA LEU A 78 0.79 -0.10 -5.23
C LEU A 78 -0.55 -0.61 -5.75
N PHE A 79 -1.36 0.32 -6.24
CA PHE A 79 -2.62 0.09 -6.91
C PHE A 79 -2.49 0.59 -8.36
N CYS A 80 -2.85 -0.25 -9.32
CA CYS A 80 -2.71 0.03 -10.75
C CYS A 80 -3.86 -0.63 -11.51
N GLU A 81 -4.13 -0.14 -12.72
CA GLU A 81 -5.03 -0.83 -13.64
C GLU A 81 -4.50 -2.24 -13.95
N PHE A 82 -5.42 -3.19 -14.12
CA PHE A 82 -5.09 -4.60 -14.27
C PHE A 82 -4.14 -4.87 -15.47
N ASP A 83 -4.38 -4.20 -16.58
CA ASP A 83 -3.57 -4.30 -17.81
C ASP A 83 -2.19 -3.65 -17.66
N LYS A 84 -1.95 -2.81 -16.64
CA LYS A 84 -0.65 -2.18 -16.36
C LYS A 84 0.19 -2.94 -15.35
N ARG A 85 -0.39 -3.88 -14.58
CA ARG A 85 0.30 -4.59 -13.49
C ARG A 85 1.64 -5.19 -13.92
N HIS A 86 1.67 -5.88 -15.06
CA HIS A 86 2.90 -6.52 -15.56
C HIS A 86 3.98 -5.50 -15.94
N ILE A 87 3.59 -4.36 -16.53
CA ILE A 87 4.49 -3.27 -16.90
C ILE A 87 5.08 -2.63 -15.64
N VAL A 88 4.23 -2.32 -14.65
CA VAL A 88 4.66 -1.73 -13.38
C VAL A 88 5.62 -2.67 -12.63
N ALA A 89 5.28 -3.97 -12.55
CA ALA A 89 6.12 -4.96 -11.91
C ALA A 89 7.51 -5.05 -12.56
N GLU A 90 7.58 -5.20 -13.88
CA GLU A 90 8.84 -5.29 -14.63
C GLU A 90 9.72 -4.05 -14.39
N LYS A 91 9.13 -2.85 -14.36
CA LYS A 91 9.88 -1.60 -14.15
C LYS A 91 10.40 -1.47 -12.74
N LEU A 92 9.66 -1.95 -11.74
CA LEU A 92 10.07 -1.94 -10.34
C LEU A 92 11.19 -2.95 -10.08
N GLU A 93 11.10 -4.16 -10.65
CA GLU A 93 12.16 -5.16 -10.54
C GLU A 93 13.48 -4.67 -11.15
N LYS A 94 13.42 -4.03 -12.34
CA LYS A 94 14.58 -3.38 -12.96
C LYS A 94 15.17 -2.24 -12.13
N ALA A 95 14.35 -1.61 -11.29
CA ALA A 95 14.78 -0.54 -10.39
C ALA A 95 15.26 -1.06 -9.01
N GLY A 96 15.37 -2.39 -8.84
CA GLY A 96 15.86 -3.03 -7.62
C GLY A 96 14.78 -3.36 -6.58
N GLY A 97 13.50 -3.25 -6.95
CA GLY A 97 12.39 -3.75 -6.13
C GLY A 97 12.25 -5.27 -6.24
N GLN A 98 11.62 -5.87 -5.23
CA GLN A 98 11.23 -7.28 -5.25
C GLN A 98 9.70 -7.38 -5.25
N LEU A 99 9.14 -8.07 -6.23
CA LEU A 99 7.70 -8.33 -6.25
C LEU A 99 7.35 -9.36 -5.18
N VAL A 100 6.33 -9.06 -4.39
CA VAL A 100 5.78 -9.98 -3.40
C VAL A 100 4.30 -10.17 -3.70
N GLU A 101 3.93 -11.41 -4.00
CA GLU A 101 2.54 -11.79 -4.14
C GLU A 101 1.88 -11.82 -2.76
N PHE A 102 0.67 -11.26 -2.67
CA PHE A 102 -0.12 -11.31 -1.46
C PHE A 102 -1.60 -11.47 -1.81
N GLY A 103 -2.35 -12.05 -0.89
CA GLY A 103 -3.80 -12.14 -0.92
C GLY A 103 -4.40 -11.60 0.38
N PHE A 104 -5.69 -11.28 0.36
CA PHE A 104 -6.42 -10.97 1.58
C PHE A 104 -6.82 -12.26 2.29
N GLU A 105 -6.61 -12.28 3.60
CA GLU A 105 -7.10 -13.34 4.48
C GLU A 105 -8.30 -12.81 5.26
N THR A 106 -9.37 -13.59 5.30
CA THR A 106 -10.60 -13.27 6.04
C THR A 106 -10.59 -13.87 7.44
N ASP A 107 -9.82 -14.92 7.65
CA ASP A 107 -9.66 -15.54 8.96
C ASP A 107 -8.69 -14.77 9.86
N GLY A 108 -9.00 -14.72 11.15
CA GLY A 108 -8.13 -14.16 12.17
C GLY A 108 -7.09 -15.17 12.67
N ALA A 109 -6.56 -14.92 13.86
CA ALA A 109 -5.71 -15.90 14.53
C ALA A 109 -6.49 -17.19 14.84
N GLN A 110 -5.94 -18.33 14.44
CA GLN A 110 -6.51 -19.66 14.69
C GLN A 110 -5.51 -20.52 15.48
N SER A 111 -6.01 -21.40 16.34
CA SER A 111 -5.22 -22.42 17.04
C SER A 111 -5.88 -23.79 16.89
N TRP A 112 -5.07 -24.84 16.94
CA TRP A 112 -5.55 -26.22 16.94
C TRP A 112 -4.73 -27.04 17.94
N GLU A 113 -5.37 -28.04 18.52
CA GLU A 113 -4.70 -29.03 19.36
C GLU A 113 -4.25 -30.20 18.47
N VAL A 114 -3.03 -30.68 18.67
CA VAL A 114 -2.52 -31.88 17.99
C VAL A 114 -2.65 -33.06 18.97
N PRO A 115 -3.50 -34.07 18.69
CA PRO A 115 -3.59 -35.24 19.55
C PRO A 115 -2.26 -36.01 19.54
N GLY A 116 -1.59 -36.09 20.69
CA GLY A 116 -0.37 -36.90 20.88
C GLY A 116 0.89 -36.18 21.41
N GLY A 117 0.81 -34.90 21.77
CA GLY A 117 1.88 -34.22 22.52
C GLY A 117 2.01 -34.80 23.93
N ARG A 118 3.03 -35.64 24.14
CA ARG A 118 3.32 -36.34 25.41
C ARG A 118 3.22 -35.43 26.64
N ASN A 119 2.53 -35.95 27.67
CA ASN A 119 2.81 -35.64 29.07
C ASN A 119 4.31 -35.87 29.35
N GLY A 120 4.98 -34.84 29.85
CA GLY A 120 6.30 -34.88 30.46
C GLY A 120 6.33 -33.86 31.58
#